data_AF-A0A831KDX4-F1
#
_entry.id   AF-A0A831KDX4-F1
#
_cell.length_a   1.000
_cell.length_b   1.000
_cell.length_c   1.000
_cell.angle_alpha   90.00
_cell.angle_beta   90.00
_cell.angle_gamma   90.00
#
_symmetry.space_group_name_H-M   'P 1'
#
loop_
_entity.id
_entity.type
_entity.pdbx_description
1 polymer ?
#
loop_
_entity_poly.entity_id
_entity_poly.type
_entity_poly.pdbx_seq_one_letter_code
_entity_poly.pdbx_strand_id
1 'polypeptide(L)'
;MSREIAEDFVNLGVFIEEFNLSGIAKNSELLERMKPMHKKLFALMTFVAELEQKNTELKVLSPDGLNYLKESVSDMGQALFCWIQGAYKPANLILRSSIETYVRAIAGQNNKDIFTEKSVYIVFDMAKESSYFNAEMSREFFDSIHSKYKELCKIVHTGSAASMSHISALKTFPIFSTIEAQSVCRDFVIISTGMLSIIYINFFKFIHTMHPHNQNNLFCSIPKSTKRKVNEIKG
;
A
#
# COMPACT_ATOMS: atom_id res chain seq x y z
N MET A 1 5.10 -20.93 36.12
CA MET A 1 4.00 -20.08 35.61
C MET A 1 2.95 -20.00 36.71
N SER A 2 2.37 -18.83 37.01
CA SER A 2 1.28 -18.78 37.99
C SER A 2 0.05 -19.52 37.45
N ARG A 3 -0.87 -19.92 38.33
CA ARG A 3 -2.12 -20.59 37.94
C ARG A 3 -2.92 -19.74 36.94
N GLU A 4 -3.05 -18.44 37.21
CA GLU A 4 -3.76 -17.50 36.34
C GLU A 4 -3.14 -17.39 34.95
N ILE A 5 -1.81 -17.33 34.85
CA ILE A 5 -1.12 -17.25 33.55
C ILE A 5 -1.29 -18.57 32.77
N ALA A 6 -1.28 -19.73 33.45
CA ALA A 6 -1.50 -21.01 32.81
C ALA A 6 -2.94 -21.15 32.28
N GLU A 7 -3.93 -20.69 33.05
CA GLU A 7 -5.33 -20.66 32.62
C GLU A 7 -5.55 -19.70 31.43
N ASP A 8 -4.94 -18.50 31.46
CA ASP A 8 -5.00 -17.55 30.33
C ASP A 8 -4.32 -18.10 29.06
N PHE A 9 -3.20 -18.80 29.19
CA PHE A 9 -2.52 -19.43 28.06
C PHE A 9 -3.39 -20.51 27.38
N VAL A 10 -4.19 -21.25 28.13
CA VAL A 10 -5.17 -22.18 27.56
C VAL A 10 -6.23 -21.41 26.75
N ASN A 11 -6.74 -20.29 27.27
CA ASN A 11 -7.68 -19.43 26.55
C ASN A 11 -7.08 -18.84 25.27
N LEU A 12 -5.79 -18.50 25.28
CA LEU A 12 -5.07 -18.07 24.07
C LEU A 12 -5.07 -19.18 23.01
N GLY A 13 -4.82 -20.44 23.41
CA GLY A 13 -4.90 -21.59 22.51
C GLY A 13 -6.26 -21.71 21.83
N VAL A 14 -7.34 -21.65 22.63
CA VAL A 14 -8.73 -21.66 22.12
C VAL A 14 -8.97 -20.50 21.15
N PHE A 15 -8.53 -19.29 21.50
CA PHE A 15 -8.67 -18.14 20.61
C PHE A 15 -7.97 -18.37 19.26
N ILE A 16 -6.75 -18.90 19.25
CA ILE A 16 -6.00 -19.18 18.01
C ILE A 16 -6.74 -20.21 17.15
N GLU A 17 -7.27 -21.27 17.75
CA GLU A 17 -7.99 -22.33 17.04
C GLU A 17 -9.32 -21.86 16.45
N GLU A 18 -10.04 -20.99 17.17
CA GLU A 18 -11.37 -20.53 16.78
C GLU A 18 -11.37 -19.24 15.96
N PHE A 19 -10.24 -18.51 15.91
CA PHE A 19 -10.15 -17.22 15.24
C PHE A 19 -10.52 -17.32 13.76
N ASN A 20 -11.57 -16.60 13.37
CA ASN A 20 -12.03 -16.57 11.98
C ASN A 20 -12.68 -15.23 11.62
N LEU A 21 -12.81 -15.00 10.31
CA LEU A 21 -13.36 -13.75 9.74
C LEU A 21 -14.82 -13.91 9.27
N SER A 22 -15.53 -14.95 9.68
CA SER A 22 -16.87 -15.25 9.15
C SER A 22 -17.88 -14.14 9.45
N GLY A 23 -17.78 -13.49 10.62
CA GLY A 23 -18.59 -12.33 10.98
C GLY A 23 -18.31 -11.12 10.08
N ILE A 24 -17.04 -10.89 9.74
CA ILE A 24 -16.61 -9.82 8.83
C ILE A 24 -17.09 -10.09 7.40
N ALA A 25 -16.99 -11.33 6.94
CA ALA A 25 -17.43 -11.74 5.60
C ALA A 25 -18.94 -11.58 5.38
N LYS A 26 -19.74 -11.45 6.44
CA LYS A 26 -21.19 -11.19 6.38
C LYS A 26 -21.54 -9.70 6.52
N ASN A 27 -20.57 -8.84 6.81
CA ASN A 27 -20.77 -7.41 6.97
C ASN A 27 -20.73 -6.71 5.60
N SER A 28 -21.90 -6.40 5.04
CA SER A 28 -22.03 -5.76 3.73
C SER A 28 -21.34 -4.39 3.67
N GLU A 29 -21.39 -3.59 4.73
CA GLU A 29 -20.76 -2.28 4.77
C GLU A 29 -19.23 -2.39 4.64
N LEU A 30 -18.63 -3.32 5.38
CA LEU A 30 -17.20 -3.59 5.30
C LEU A 30 -16.81 -4.12 3.92
N LEU A 31 -17.59 -5.06 3.37
CA LEU A 31 -17.34 -5.59 2.02
C LEU A 31 -17.38 -4.50 0.95
N GLU A 32 -18.36 -3.58 1.00
CA GLU A 32 -18.42 -2.46 0.05
C GLU A 32 -17.18 -1.55 0.14
N ARG A 33 -16.66 -1.32 1.35
CA ARG A 33 -15.43 -0.54 1.58
C ARG A 33 -14.18 -1.29 1.11
N MET A 34 -14.17 -2.61 1.21
CA MET A 34 -13.04 -3.45 0.80
C MET A 34 -12.87 -3.51 -0.74
N LYS A 35 -13.97 -3.48 -1.51
CA LYS A 35 -13.94 -3.56 -2.98
C LYS A 35 -12.93 -2.61 -3.65
N PRO A 36 -12.94 -1.29 -3.39
CA PRO A 36 -11.98 -0.38 -4.01
C PRO A 36 -10.53 -0.65 -3.56
N MET A 37 -10.30 -1.05 -2.30
CA MET A 37 -8.97 -1.41 -1.82
C MET A 37 -8.43 -2.64 -2.56
N HIS A 38 -9.23 -3.71 -2.59
CA HIS A 38 -8.89 -4.95 -3.29
C HIS A 38 -8.60 -4.72 -4.76
N LYS A 39 -9.47 -3.97 -5.46
CA LYS A 39 -9.29 -3.63 -6.88
C LYS A 39 -7.92 -2.99 -7.15
N LYS A 40 -7.52 -2.02 -6.31
CA LYS A 40 -6.25 -1.29 -6.48
C LYS A 40 -5.04 -2.16 -6.14
N LEU A 41 -5.13 -2.92 -5.06
CA LEU A 41 -4.09 -3.90 -4.69
C LEU A 41 -3.90 -4.94 -5.79
N PHE A 42 -4.98 -5.47 -6.34
CA PHE A 42 -4.93 -6.45 -7.42
C PHE A 42 -4.25 -5.89 -8.67
N ALA A 43 -4.53 -4.63 -9.04
CA ALA A 43 -3.82 -3.97 -10.13
C ALA A 43 -2.32 -3.80 -9.88
N LEU A 44 -1.92 -3.44 -8.64
CA LEU A 44 -0.51 -3.35 -8.25
C LEU A 44 0.18 -4.73 -8.32
N MET A 45 -0.44 -5.77 -7.79
CA MET A 45 0.07 -7.14 -7.86
C MET A 45 0.19 -7.62 -9.32
N THR A 46 -0.80 -7.31 -10.15
CA THR A 46 -0.79 -7.64 -11.58
C THR A 46 0.39 -6.96 -12.29
N PHE A 47 0.65 -5.69 -12.00
CA PHE A 47 1.80 -4.97 -12.55
C PHE A 47 3.12 -5.62 -12.13
N VAL A 48 3.28 -5.92 -10.84
CA VAL A 48 4.50 -6.55 -10.32
C VAL A 48 4.72 -7.94 -10.93
N ALA A 49 3.68 -8.76 -11.05
CA ALA A 49 3.81 -10.10 -11.63
C ALA A 49 4.29 -10.06 -13.10
N GLU A 50 3.72 -9.16 -13.91
CA GLU A 50 4.16 -8.95 -15.29
C GLU A 50 5.57 -8.39 -15.38
N LEU A 51 5.91 -7.48 -14.45
CA LEU A 51 7.24 -6.92 -14.35
C LEU A 51 8.24 -8.02 -14.02
N GLU A 52 8.03 -8.81 -12.97
CA GLU A 52 8.91 -9.93 -12.60
C GLU A 52 9.17 -10.89 -13.75
N GLN A 53 8.12 -11.25 -14.50
CA GLN A 53 8.23 -12.15 -15.64
C GLN A 53 9.13 -11.58 -16.75
N LYS A 54 9.03 -10.27 -17.02
CA LYS A 54 9.67 -9.62 -18.18
C LYS A 54 10.91 -8.81 -17.84
N ASN A 55 11.19 -8.54 -16.56
CA ASN A 55 12.25 -7.63 -16.13
C ASN A 55 13.65 -8.18 -16.44
N THR A 56 13.82 -9.50 -16.50
CA THR A 56 15.08 -10.16 -16.89
C THR A 56 15.52 -9.75 -18.29
N GLU A 57 14.55 -9.59 -19.21
CA GLU A 57 14.81 -9.23 -20.61
C GLU A 57 14.75 -7.71 -20.82
N LEU A 58 13.68 -7.07 -20.34
CA LEU A 58 13.39 -5.67 -20.63
C LEU A 58 14.12 -4.69 -19.70
N LYS A 59 14.63 -5.16 -18.55
CA LYS A 59 15.36 -4.38 -17.55
C LYS A 59 14.66 -3.05 -17.20
N VAL A 60 13.35 -3.12 -16.99
CA VAL A 60 12.48 -1.97 -16.70
C VAL A 60 12.83 -1.34 -15.34
N LEU A 61 13.14 -2.18 -14.34
CA LEU A 61 13.68 -1.76 -13.06
C LEU A 61 15.02 -2.45 -12.76
N SER A 62 15.88 -1.77 -12.00
CA SER A 62 17.01 -2.41 -11.32
C SER A 62 16.56 -3.56 -10.39
N PRO A 63 17.43 -4.54 -10.08
CA PRO A 63 17.11 -5.62 -9.13
C PRO A 63 16.64 -5.09 -7.76
N ASP A 64 17.34 -4.10 -7.21
CA ASP A 64 16.95 -3.45 -5.95
C ASP A 64 15.59 -2.75 -6.09
N GLY A 65 15.38 -2.03 -7.18
CA GLY A 65 14.11 -1.35 -7.45
C GLY A 65 12.94 -2.32 -7.52
N LEU A 66 13.12 -3.48 -8.16
CA LEU A 66 12.11 -4.53 -8.19
C LEU A 66 11.83 -5.10 -6.78
N ASN A 67 12.87 -5.37 -5.99
CA ASN A 67 12.70 -5.86 -4.62
C ASN A 67 11.94 -4.86 -3.73
N TYR A 68 12.29 -3.57 -3.80
CA TYR A 68 11.56 -2.53 -3.07
C TYR A 68 10.11 -2.37 -3.54
N LEU A 69 9.84 -2.54 -4.85
CA LEU A 69 8.46 -2.49 -5.35
C LEU A 69 7.64 -3.69 -4.87
N LYS A 70 8.23 -4.89 -4.86
CA LYS A 70 7.61 -6.10 -4.31
C LYS A 70 7.29 -5.93 -2.84
N GLU A 71 8.23 -5.40 -2.06
CA GLU A 71 8.02 -5.10 -0.65
C GLU A 71 6.87 -4.11 -0.46
N SER A 72 6.82 -3.04 -1.26
CA SER A 72 5.72 -2.08 -1.21
C SER A 72 4.36 -2.72 -1.45
N VAL A 73 4.24 -3.59 -2.46
CA VAL A 73 2.97 -4.27 -2.77
C VAL A 73 2.63 -5.33 -1.73
N SER A 74 3.63 -6.02 -1.17
CA SER A 74 3.46 -6.93 -0.03
C SER A 74 2.91 -6.18 1.19
N ASP A 75 3.47 -5.02 1.52
CA ASP A 75 3.00 -4.16 2.60
C ASP A 75 1.56 -3.69 2.36
N MET A 76 1.18 -3.32 1.12
CA MET A 76 -0.22 -3.01 0.81
C MET A 76 -1.14 -4.21 1.08
N GLY A 77 -0.71 -5.43 0.74
CA GLY A 77 -1.45 -6.66 1.06
C GLY A 77 -1.60 -6.89 2.57
N GLN A 78 -0.51 -6.73 3.32
CA GLN A 78 -0.50 -6.86 4.78
C GLN A 78 -1.36 -5.78 5.45
N ALA A 79 -1.32 -4.54 4.97
CA ALA A 79 -2.18 -3.46 5.46
C ALA A 79 -3.66 -3.78 5.26
N LEU A 80 -4.04 -4.32 4.10
CA LEU A 80 -5.40 -4.80 3.86
C LEU A 80 -5.77 -5.93 4.82
N PHE A 81 -4.87 -6.89 5.04
CA PHE A 81 -5.11 -7.99 5.98
C PHE A 81 -5.32 -7.51 7.43
N CYS A 82 -4.49 -6.58 7.91
CA CYS A 82 -4.68 -5.94 9.20
C CYS A 82 -6.01 -5.19 9.27
N TRP A 83 -6.38 -4.47 8.20
CA TRP A 83 -7.65 -3.74 8.13
C TRP A 83 -8.87 -4.67 8.23
N ILE A 84 -8.87 -5.81 7.54
CA ILE A 84 -9.97 -6.79 7.57
C ILE A 84 -10.21 -7.31 8.99
N GLN A 85 -9.15 -7.48 9.77
CA GLN A 85 -9.23 -7.98 11.14
C GLN A 85 -9.61 -6.89 12.16
N GLY A 86 -9.64 -5.61 11.77
CA GLY A 86 -9.84 -4.50 12.69
C GLY A 86 -8.57 -3.93 13.31
N ALA A 87 -7.40 -4.39 12.89
CA ALA A 87 -6.10 -3.88 13.32
C ALA A 87 -5.73 -2.60 12.54
N TYR A 88 -6.53 -1.54 12.70
CA TYR A 88 -6.42 -0.30 11.91
C TYR A 88 -5.11 0.47 12.14
N LYS A 89 -4.63 0.54 13.39
CA LYS A 89 -3.34 1.18 13.69
C LYS A 89 -2.17 0.43 13.02
N PRO A 90 -2.03 -0.90 13.17
CA PRO A 90 -1.07 -1.67 12.37
C PRO A 90 -1.20 -1.47 10.87
N ALA A 91 -2.43 -1.43 10.32
CA ALA A 91 -2.63 -1.16 8.90
C ALA A 91 -2.04 0.19 8.45
N ASN A 92 -2.22 1.25 9.24
CA ASN A 92 -1.62 2.57 8.97
C ASN A 92 -0.08 2.55 9.04
N LEU A 93 0.49 1.82 10.00
CA LEU A 93 1.95 1.68 10.13
C LEU A 93 2.55 0.99 8.90
N ILE A 94 1.89 -0.05 8.41
CA ILE A 94 2.33 -0.80 7.23
C ILE A 94 2.13 0.02 5.95
N LEU A 95 1.04 0.80 5.82
CA LEU A 95 0.87 1.74 4.71
C LEU A 95 2.01 2.75 4.63
N ARG A 96 2.52 3.22 5.77
CA ARG A 96 3.69 4.11 5.81
C ARG A 96 4.92 3.42 5.23
N SER A 97 5.18 2.17 5.61
CA SER A 97 6.28 1.35 5.07
C SER A 97 6.14 1.17 3.55
N SER A 98 4.94 0.82 3.09
CA SER A 98 4.64 0.64 1.67
C SER A 98 4.96 1.89 0.83
N ILE A 99 4.65 3.09 1.35
CA ILE A 99 4.99 4.33 0.66
C ILE A 99 6.51 4.49 0.56
N GLU A 100 7.24 4.27 1.65
CA GLU A 100 8.69 4.44 1.68
C GLU A 100 9.37 3.51 0.67
N THR A 101 9.01 2.23 0.69
CA THR A 101 9.58 1.22 -0.21
C THR A 101 9.21 1.49 -1.66
N TYR A 102 7.98 1.96 -1.94
CA TYR A 102 7.58 2.41 -3.27
C TYR A 102 8.44 3.58 -3.78
N VAL A 103 8.62 4.61 -2.94
CA VAL A 103 9.40 5.79 -3.31
C VAL A 103 10.85 5.41 -3.63
N ARG A 104 11.45 4.54 -2.81
CA ARG A 104 12.79 3.97 -3.08
C ARG A 104 12.83 3.21 -4.40
N ALA A 105 11.85 2.35 -4.66
CA ALA A 105 11.78 1.56 -5.89
C ALA A 105 11.83 2.43 -7.16
N ILE A 106 11.03 3.49 -7.17
CA ILE A 106 10.86 4.37 -8.34
C ILE A 106 12.00 5.38 -8.46
N ALA A 107 12.35 6.11 -7.39
CA ALA A 107 13.45 7.09 -7.44
C ALA A 107 14.83 6.43 -7.59
N GLY A 108 14.97 5.20 -7.12
CA GLY A 108 16.19 4.39 -7.27
C GLY A 108 16.57 4.07 -8.71
N GLN A 109 15.66 4.29 -9.67
CA GLN A 109 15.96 4.18 -11.09
C GLN A 109 16.84 5.34 -11.59
N ASN A 110 16.79 6.52 -10.97
CA ASN A 110 17.69 7.62 -11.28
C ASN A 110 18.88 7.71 -10.32
N ASN A 111 18.67 7.40 -9.04
CA ASN A 111 19.70 7.54 -8.02
C ASN A 111 19.76 6.30 -7.12
N LYS A 112 20.78 5.45 -7.31
CA LYS A 112 20.95 4.20 -6.55
C LYS A 112 21.30 4.41 -5.08
N ASP A 113 21.86 5.57 -4.71
CA ASP A 113 22.24 5.85 -3.33
C ASP A 113 21.04 5.80 -2.38
N ILE A 114 19.83 6.04 -2.93
CA ILE A 114 18.57 6.00 -2.19
C ILE A 114 18.30 4.63 -1.56
N PHE A 115 18.88 3.54 -2.07
CA PHE A 115 18.70 2.21 -1.48
C PHE A 115 19.48 2.05 -0.17
N THR A 116 20.52 2.86 0.03
CA THR A 116 21.36 2.81 1.25
C THR A 116 21.07 3.94 2.23
N GLU A 117 20.30 4.96 1.81
CA GLU A 117 19.93 6.09 2.65
C GLU A 117 19.03 5.65 3.82
N LYS A 118 19.45 6.01 5.04
CA LYS A 118 18.77 5.62 6.28
C LYS A 118 17.70 6.62 6.70
N SER A 119 17.88 7.90 6.36
CA SER A 119 16.93 8.96 6.66
C SER A 119 15.82 8.99 5.63
N VAL A 120 14.61 8.60 6.04
CA VAL A 120 13.43 8.65 5.17
C VAL A 120 13.14 10.07 4.69
N TYR A 121 13.47 11.09 5.47
CA TYR A 121 13.36 12.48 5.04
C TYR A 121 14.23 12.76 3.79
N ILE A 122 15.49 12.31 3.83
CA ILE A 122 16.42 12.45 2.71
C ILE A 122 15.92 11.63 1.51
N VAL A 123 15.37 10.43 1.71
CA VAL A 123 14.75 9.63 0.64
C VAL A 123 13.68 10.42 -0.10
N PHE A 124 12.79 11.11 0.61
CA PHE A 124 11.75 11.93 -0.03
C PHE A 124 12.33 13.15 -0.76
N ASP A 125 13.40 13.76 -0.25
CA ASP A 125 14.07 14.88 -0.93
C ASP A 125 14.78 14.40 -2.21
N MET A 126 15.50 13.28 -2.14
CA MET A 126 16.08 12.63 -3.33
C MET A 126 15.00 12.25 -4.35
N ALA A 127 13.84 11.79 -3.87
CA ALA A 127 12.72 11.45 -4.75
C ALA A 127 12.12 12.66 -5.46
N LYS A 128 12.06 13.84 -4.84
CA LYS A 128 11.58 15.07 -5.52
C LYS A 128 12.44 15.44 -6.72
N GLU A 129 13.74 15.16 -6.67
CA GLU A 129 14.68 15.43 -7.76
C GLU A 129 14.62 14.36 -8.87
N SER A 130 13.99 13.21 -8.60
CA SER A 130 13.85 12.13 -9.57
C SER A 130 12.94 12.52 -10.74
N SER A 131 13.37 12.20 -11.96
CA SER A 131 12.57 12.43 -13.19
C SER A 131 11.21 11.72 -13.15
N TYR A 132 11.09 10.63 -12.38
CA TYR A 132 9.85 9.88 -12.22
C TYR A 132 8.78 10.61 -11.40
N PHE A 133 9.19 11.54 -10.53
CA PHE A 133 8.31 12.26 -9.61
C PHE A 133 8.27 13.77 -9.90
N ASN A 134 9.34 14.34 -10.44
CA ASN A 134 9.42 15.77 -10.77
C ASN A 134 8.66 16.16 -12.04
N ALA A 135 8.34 15.18 -12.91
CA ALA A 135 7.53 15.41 -14.10
C ALA A 135 6.13 15.96 -13.75
N GLU A 136 5.64 16.92 -14.53
CA GLU A 136 4.38 17.65 -14.26
C GLU A 136 3.19 16.71 -13.95
N MET A 137 3.05 15.62 -14.72
CA MET A 137 1.96 14.65 -14.52
C MET A 137 2.13 13.79 -13.26
N SER A 138 3.36 13.50 -12.83
CA SER A 138 3.62 12.62 -11.69
C SER A 138 3.64 13.39 -10.37
N ARG A 139 3.97 14.68 -10.41
CA ARG A 139 4.16 15.52 -9.23
C ARG A 139 2.93 15.58 -8.35
N GLU A 140 1.74 15.76 -8.93
CA GLU A 140 0.48 15.82 -8.16
C GLU A 140 0.23 14.53 -7.36
N PHE A 141 0.55 13.36 -7.93
CA PHE A 141 0.39 12.07 -7.28
C PHE A 141 1.46 11.85 -6.22
N PHE A 142 2.69 12.26 -6.49
CA PHE A 142 3.78 12.16 -5.52
C PHE A 142 3.53 13.03 -4.30
N ASP A 143 3.09 14.28 -4.48
CA ASP A 143 2.74 15.19 -3.39
C ASP A 143 1.59 14.65 -2.55
N SER A 144 0.60 14.02 -3.19
CA SER A 144 -0.50 13.35 -2.50
C SER A 144 -0.01 12.19 -1.62
N ILE A 145 0.85 11.32 -2.16
CA ILE A 145 1.45 10.19 -1.42
C ILE A 145 2.32 10.71 -0.27
N HIS A 146 3.16 11.72 -0.51
CA HIS A 146 4.04 12.29 0.50
C HIS A 146 3.25 12.99 1.62
N SER A 147 2.15 13.68 1.30
CA SER A 147 1.23 14.20 2.32
C SER A 147 0.66 13.08 3.18
N LYS A 148 0.22 11.97 2.56
CA LYS A 148 -0.29 10.81 3.29
C LYS A 148 0.75 10.18 4.19
N TYR A 149 2.00 10.04 3.71
CA TYR A 149 3.11 9.59 4.55
C TYR A 149 3.28 10.47 5.80
N LYS A 150 3.27 11.80 5.65
CA LYS A 150 3.38 12.73 6.79
C LYS A 150 2.22 12.59 7.78
N GLU A 151 1.00 12.37 7.29
CA GLU A 151 -0.16 12.11 8.13
C GLU A 151 -0.01 10.80 8.91
N LEU A 152 0.39 9.71 8.24
CA LEU A 152 0.62 8.41 8.86
C LEU A 152 1.74 8.45 9.91
N CYS A 153 2.80 9.25 9.71
CA CYS A 153 3.84 9.48 10.72
C CYS A 153 3.27 10.02 12.04
N LYS A 154 2.24 10.88 12.00
CA LYS A 154 1.61 11.42 13.23
C LYS A 154 0.90 10.33 14.02
N ILE A 155 0.35 9.31 13.36
CA ILE A 155 -0.30 8.15 13.99
C ILE A 155 0.72 7.29 14.74
N VAL A 156 1.92 7.10 14.14
CA VAL A 156 3.03 6.32 14.73
C VAL A 156 3.49 6.95 16.04
N HIS A 157 3.70 8.27 16.03
CA HIS A 157 4.21 9.00 17.19
C HIS A 157 3.12 9.35 18.22
N THR A 158 1.92 8.76 18.11
CA THR A 158 0.78 9.05 18.98
C THR A 158 0.57 10.56 19.15
N GLY A 159 0.53 11.29 18.04
CA GLY A 159 0.42 12.75 18.04
C GLY A 159 -0.83 13.30 18.74
N SER A 160 -1.78 12.43 19.09
CA SER A 160 -2.90 12.71 19.99
C SER A 160 -3.37 11.45 20.72
N ALA A 161 -4.06 11.62 21.85
CA ALA A 161 -4.71 10.51 22.58
C ALA A 161 -5.70 9.72 21.69
N ALA A 162 -6.33 10.38 20.72
CA ALA A 162 -7.23 9.75 19.73
C ALA A 162 -6.52 8.77 18.78
N SER A 163 -5.18 8.77 18.73
CA SER A 163 -4.36 7.86 17.90
C SER A 163 -3.82 6.67 18.70
N MET A 164 -4.13 6.59 20.00
CA MET A 164 -3.74 5.49 20.87
C MET A 164 -4.73 4.35 20.72
N SER A 165 -4.23 3.16 20.37
CA SER A 165 -5.02 1.94 20.36
C SER A 165 -4.82 1.24 21.70
N HIS A 166 -5.92 1.01 22.43
CA HIS A 166 -5.92 0.33 23.71
C HIS A 166 -6.56 -1.06 23.56
N ILE A 167 -5.78 -2.02 23.06
CA ILE A 167 -6.20 -3.42 23.03
C ILE A 167 -6.04 -3.95 24.46
N SER A 168 -7.16 -4.27 25.11
CA SER A 168 -7.18 -4.83 26.47
C SER A 168 -7.30 -6.36 26.50
N ALA A 169 -7.79 -6.98 25.42
CA ALA A 169 -7.91 -8.43 25.28
C ALA A 169 -7.98 -8.86 23.80
N LEU A 170 -7.41 -10.02 23.47
CA LEU A 170 -7.39 -10.55 22.10
C LEU A 170 -8.78 -10.95 21.58
N LYS A 171 -9.66 -11.40 22.47
CA LYS A 171 -11.05 -11.77 22.15
C LYS A 171 -11.89 -10.64 21.54
N THR A 172 -11.37 -9.41 21.54
CA THR A 172 -12.02 -8.28 20.88
C THR A 172 -11.87 -8.34 19.35
N PHE A 173 -10.93 -9.13 18.84
CA PHE A 173 -10.74 -9.34 17.41
C PHE A 173 -11.55 -10.54 16.87
N PRO A 174 -12.01 -10.47 15.61
CA PRO A 174 -11.95 -9.29 14.75
C PRO A 174 -12.94 -8.19 15.18
N ILE A 175 -12.57 -6.91 15.04
CA ILE A 175 -13.42 -5.76 15.40
C ILE A 175 -13.71 -4.86 14.19
N PHE A 176 -14.96 -4.42 14.07
CA PHE A 176 -15.34 -3.43 13.07
C PHE A 176 -15.64 -2.06 13.71
N SER A 177 -14.81 -1.07 13.39
CA SER A 177 -14.99 0.33 13.76
C SER A 177 -15.20 1.11 12.46
N THR A 178 -16.45 1.53 12.19
CA THR A 178 -16.80 2.20 10.93
C THR A 178 -15.92 3.41 10.64
N ILE A 179 -15.63 4.22 11.67
CA ILE A 179 -14.84 5.46 11.53
C ILE A 179 -13.40 5.14 11.15
N GLU A 180 -12.74 4.24 11.89
CA GLU A 180 -11.34 3.87 11.63
C GLU A 180 -11.22 3.10 10.31
N ALA A 181 -12.13 2.16 10.05
CA ALA A 181 -12.18 1.40 8.82
C ALA A 181 -12.31 2.33 7.61
N GLN A 182 -13.20 3.34 7.69
CA GLN A 182 -13.37 4.34 6.63
C GLN A 182 -12.12 5.20 6.45
N SER A 183 -11.47 5.62 7.54
CA SER A 183 -10.25 6.42 7.45
C SER A 183 -9.13 5.66 6.75
N VAL A 184 -8.83 4.44 7.19
CA VAL A 184 -7.77 3.61 6.60
C VAL A 184 -8.10 3.24 5.15
N CYS A 185 -9.36 2.90 4.85
CA CYS A 185 -9.80 2.61 3.48
C CYS A 185 -9.56 3.81 2.55
N ARG A 186 -9.89 5.03 3.01
CA ARG A 186 -9.65 6.25 2.23
C ARG A 186 -8.16 6.44 1.95
N ASP A 187 -7.32 6.31 2.98
CA ASP A 187 -5.88 6.54 2.84
C ASP A 187 -5.25 5.47 1.93
N PHE A 188 -5.62 4.19 2.09
CA PHE A 188 -5.22 3.09 1.19
C PHE A 188 -5.55 3.40 -0.27
N VAL A 189 -6.78 3.85 -0.54
CA VAL A 189 -7.24 4.13 -1.91
C VAL A 189 -6.50 5.33 -2.50
N ILE A 190 -6.23 6.37 -1.71
CA ILE A 190 -5.44 7.54 -2.17
C ILE A 190 -4.02 7.10 -2.52
N ILE A 191 -3.35 6.39 -1.61
CA ILE A 191 -1.96 5.93 -1.78
C ILE A 191 -1.84 5.03 -3.01
N SER A 192 -2.64 3.98 -3.09
CA SER A 192 -2.63 3.04 -4.22
C SER A 192 -2.99 3.69 -5.55
N THR A 193 -3.89 4.69 -5.54
CA THR A 193 -4.21 5.46 -6.76
C THR A 193 -3.02 6.30 -7.20
N GLY A 194 -2.31 6.96 -6.28
CA GLY A 194 -1.09 7.69 -6.60
C GLY A 194 -0.02 6.77 -7.19
N MET A 195 0.22 5.61 -6.56
CA MET A 195 1.20 4.63 -7.02
C MET A 195 0.85 4.14 -8.44
N LEU A 196 -0.39 3.70 -8.67
CA LEU A 196 -0.83 3.25 -10.00
C LEU A 196 -0.75 4.34 -11.07
N SER A 197 -1.08 5.59 -10.73
CA SER A 197 -0.96 6.70 -11.67
C SER A 197 0.49 6.97 -12.06
N ILE A 198 1.41 7.00 -11.09
CA ILE A 198 2.84 7.20 -11.32
C ILE A 198 3.42 6.02 -12.12
N ILE A 199 3.00 4.79 -11.82
CA ILE A 199 3.35 3.61 -12.62
C ILE A 199 2.90 3.79 -14.07
N TYR A 200 1.63 4.18 -14.27
CA TYR A 200 1.08 4.35 -15.61
C TYR A 200 1.79 5.42 -16.42
N ILE A 201 2.07 6.55 -15.78
CA ILE A 201 2.78 7.67 -16.40
C ILE A 201 4.18 7.24 -16.82
N ASN A 202 4.96 6.62 -15.93
CA ASN A 202 6.38 6.39 -16.17
C ASN A 202 6.67 5.11 -16.95
N PHE A 203 5.87 4.06 -16.77
CA PHE A 203 6.06 2.76 -17.41
C PHE A 203 5.03 2.50 -18.53
N PHE A 204 4.51 3.57 -19.14
CA PHE A 204 3.50 3.50 -20.21
C PHE A 204 3.83 2.47 -21.31
N LYS A 205 5.05 2.52 -21.86
CA LYS A 205 5.49 1.60 -22.91
C LYS A 205 5.47 0.15 -22.44
N PHE A 206 6.03 -0.11 -21.25
CA PHE A 206 6.02 -1.45 -20.66
C PHE A 206 4.60 -1.96 -20.43
N ILE A 207 3.69 -1.12 -19.93
CA ILE A 207 2.29 -1.51 -19.67
C ILE A 207 1.61 -1.99 -20.95
N HIS A 208 1.87 -1.35 -22.09
CA HIS A 208 1.31 -1.78 -23.38
C HIS A 208 1.91 -3.10 -23.91
N THR A 209 2.98 -3.61 -23.30
CA THR A 209 3.51 -4.96 -23.58
C THR A 209 2.96 -6.04 -22.65
N MET A 210 2.20 -5.68 -21.60
CA MET A 210 1.60 -6.64 -20.67
C MET A 210 0.55 -7.51 -21.37
N HIS A 211 0.18 -8.65 -20.80
CA HIS A 211 -0.95 -9.42 -21.31
C HIS A 211 -2.24 -8.58 -21.30
N PRO A 212 -3.10 -8.62 -22.35
CA PRO A 212 -4.27 -7.73 -22.44
C PRO A 212 -5.23 -7.79 -21.24
N HIS A 213 -5.41 -8.97 -20.65
CA HIS A 213 -6.20 -9.12 -19.43
C HIS A 213 -5.61 -8.33 -18.25
N ASN A 214 -4.29 -8.38 -18.11
CA ASN A 214 -3.56 -7.71 -17.05
C ASN A 214 -3.50 -6.19 -17.26
N GLN A 215 -3.37 -5.75 -18.51
CA GLN A 215 -3.54 -4.33 -18.88
C GLN A 215 -4.89 -3.80 -18.44
N ASN A 216 -5.97 -4.55 -18.71
CA ASN A 216 -7.31 -4.15 -18.32
C ASN A 216 -7.46 -3.99 -16.79
N ASN A 217 -6.85 -4.88 -16.01
CA ASN A 217 -6.84 -4.78 -14.54
C ASN A 217 -6.22 -3.47 -14.05
N LEU A 218 -5.13 -3.02 -14.68
CA LEU A 218 -4.53 -1.70 -14.41
C LEU A 218 -5.45 -0.57 -14.88
N PHE A 219 -5.91 -0.61 -16.13
CA PHE A 219 -6.69 0.48 -16.72
C PHE A 219 -8.02 0.72 -16.01
N CYS A 220 -8.68 -0.33 -15.51
CA CYS A 220 -9.88 -0.19 -14.69
C CYS A 220 -9.58 0.49 -13.34
N SER A 221 -8.33 0.45 -12.89
CA SER A 221 -7.88 0.93 -11.59
C SER A 221 -7.21 2.30 -11.62
N ILE A 222 -6.89 2.83 -12.79
CA ILE A 222 -6.32 4.18 -12.96
C ILE A 222 -7.46 5.20 -13.21
N PRO A 223 -7.41 6.41 -12.63
CA PRO A 223 -8.40 7.46 -12.89
C PRO A 223 -8.54 7.76 -14.39
N LYS A 224 -9.78 7.97 -14.84
CA LYS A 224 -10.07 8.29 -16.26
C LYS A 224 -9.35 9.56 -16.72
N SER A 225 -9.26 10.57 -15.87
CA SER A 225 -8.55 11.83 -16.13
C SER A 225 -7.05 11.59 -16.39
N THR A 226 -6.40 10.79 -15.56
CA THR A 226 -4.99 10.41 -15.75
C THR A 226 -4.79 9.67 -17.06
N LYS A 227 -5.66 8.68 -17.37
CA LYS A 227 -5.58 7.94 -18.63
C LYS A 227 -5.69 8.84 -19.85
N ARG A 228 -6.63 9.78 -19.82
CA ARG A 228 -6.85 10.74 -20.92
C ARG A 228 -5.59 11.59 -21.17
N LYS A 229 -5.07 12.23 -20.12
CA LYS A 229 -3.87 13.08 -20.19
C LYS A 229 -2.65 12.34 -20.75
N VAL A 230 -2.40 11.12 -20.27
CA VAL A 230 -1.23 10.34 -20.71
C VAL A 230 -1.37 9.90 -22.17
N ASN A 231 -2.57 9.50 -22.60
CA ASN A 231 -2.80 9.10 -23.99
C ASN A 231 -2.71 10.28 -24.96
N GLU A 232 -3.09 11.49 -24.55
CA GLU A 232 -2.92 12.71 -25.36
C GLU A 232 -1.44 13.05 -25.61
N ILE A 233 -0.53 12.62 -24.72
CA ILE A 233 0.90 12.96 -24.77
C ILE A 233 1.76 11.81 -25.32
N LYS A 234 1.39 10.56 -25.03
CA LYS A 234 2.20 9.36 -25.27
C LYS A 234 1.58 8.33 -26.21
N GLY A 235 0.29 8.49 -26.56
CA GLY A 235 -0.43 7.64 -27.51
C GLY A 235 -0.14 8.05 -28.95
#